data_AF-A0AB37MYL8-F1
#
_entry.id   AF-A0AB37MYL8-F1
#
_cell.length_a   1.000
_cell.length_b   1.000
_cell.length_c   1.000
_cell.angle_alpha   90.00
_cell.angle_beta   90.00
_cell.angle_gamma   90.00
#
_symmetry.space_group_name_H-M   'P 1'
#
loop_
_entity.id
_entity.type
_entity.pdbx_description
1 polymer ?
#
loop_
_entity_poly.entity_id
_entity_poly.type
_entity_poly.pdbx_seq_one_letter_code
_entity_poly.pdbx_strand_id
1 'polypeptide(L)'
;MHQKGLLTYALNSIGNLVYIDEVDTGQLCNCYCPSCKEKLVAKNGGMKRVHHFAHASGVDCENAYETMLHQLAKLRVQEAFLSKEVFNVGFEYRSYCPHVKTCAFVRYGNCYISTHKRFNLKEFYDSCEQEIQYDSINRRSDLKIFSSKKPQLAPIYIEFFVTHASDVSKLHNGGKIIEVKIESENDIQRIVDDGFIESSKCDSRLLEGIESENISETTFWGFKSEDYDAKNITQEIEFSRYILYASGKSQCYQDTSLCKNIAKVRKQSLLEICIHTPVAFGVYEMVKYQGYKRFGIKNCLYCKNFVDSYDGSGKLCRLYKYLGIDRFEQHDTARAKSCPSFLINQDEMNRELKHFDSLKNREYTELE
;
A
#
# COMPACT_ATOMS: atom_id res chain seq x y z
N MET A 1 -8.92 -32.58 2.82
CA MET A 1 -9.07 -33.45 1.63
C MET A 1 -9.47 -32.55 0.49
N HIS A 2 -8.53 -32.19 -0.39
CA HIS A 2 -8.86 -31.42 -1.59
C HIS A 2 -9.78 -32.27 -2.47
N GLN A 3 -10.93 -31.73 -2.84
CA GLN A 3 -11.84 -32.36 -3.79
C GLN A 3 -11.08 -32.47 -5.11
N LYS A 4 -10.68 -33.69 -5.49
CA LYS A 4 -9.84 -33.92 -6.68
C LYS A 4 -10.63 -33.46 -7.91
N GLY A 5 -10.11 -32.45 -8.62
CA GLY A 5 -10.72 -31.93 -9.84
C GLY A 5 -10.85 -33.03 -10.89
N LEU A 6 -11.96 -33.05 -11.61
CA LEU A 6 -12.21 -34.01 -12.69
C LEU A 6 -11.49 -33.56 -13.96
N LEU A 7 -10.94 -34.50 -14.72
CA LEU A 7 -10.32 -34.22 -16.02
C LEU A 7 -11.38 -33.97 -17.08
N THR A 8 -11.47 -32.76 -17.60
CA THR A 8 -12.38 -32.36 -18.68
C THR A 8 -11.68 -32.26 -20.03
N TYR A 9 -10.34 -32.20 -20.02
CA TYR A 9 -9.49 -32.25 -21.21
C TYR A 9 -8.47 -33.37 -21.12
N ALA A 10 -8.12 -33.92 -22.29
CA ALA A 10 -7.12 -34.96 -22.44
C ALA A 10 -6.31 -34.74 -23.71
N LEU A 11 -5.19 -35.47 -23.86
CA LEU A 11 -4.41 -35.45 -25.08
C LEU A 11 -4.93 -36.50 -26.07
N ASN A 12 -5.17 -36.13 -27.31
CA ASN A 12 -5.45 -37.09 -28.37
C ASN A 12 -4.16 -37.82 -28.83
N SER A 13 -4.27 -38.72 -29.80
CA SER A 13 -3.16 -39.52 -30.33
C SER A 13 -2.02 -38.71 -30.97
N ILE A 14 -2.27 -37.46 -31.34
CA ILE A 14 -1.29 -36.53 -31.94
C ILE A 14 -0.72 -35.58 -30.88
N GLY A 15 -1.25 -35.60 -29.66
CA GLY A 15 -0.80 -34.77 -28.54
C GLY A 15 -1.52 -33.44 -28.38
N ASN A 16 -2.66 -33.23 -29.06
CA ASN A 16 -3.47 -32.02 -28.88
C ASN A 16 -4.46 -32.19 -27.72
N LEU A 17 -4.71 -31.12 -26.97
CA LEU A 17 -5.78 -31.09 -25.97
C LEU A 17 -7.15 -31.13 -26.66
N VAL A 18 -8.02 -32.02 -26.20
CA VAL A 18 -9.40 -32.19 -26.68
C VAL A 18 -10.37 -32.16 -25.51
N TYR A 19 -11.55 -31.55 -25.71
CA TYR A 19 -12.59 -31.48 -24.68
C TYR A 19 -13.37 -32.80 -24.59
N ILE A 20 -13.84 -33.14 -23.39
CA ILE A 20 -14.54 -34.39 -23.11
C ILE A 20 -15.79 -34.63 -23.98
N ASP A 21 -16.47 -33.58 -24.43
CA ASP A 21 -17.68 -33.72 -25.26
C ASP A 21 -17.40 -33.75 -26.77
N GLU A 22 -16.13 -33.61 -27.16
CA GLU A 22 -15.69 -33.64 -28.56
C GLU A 22 -15.14 -35.02 -28.98
N VAL A 23 -15.18 -36.01 -28.08
CA VAL A 23 -14.58 -37.35 -28.29
C VAL A 23 -15.60 -38.48 -28.16
N ASP A 24 -15.29 -39.62 -28.78
CA ASP A 24 -16.10 -40.83 -28.66
C ASP A 24 -16.16 -41.34 -27.21
N THR A 25 -17.32 -41.84 -26.79
CA THR A 25 -17.51 -42.36 -25.43
C THR A 25 -16.64 -43.59 -25.15
N GLY A 26 -16.17 -43.71 -23.91
CA GLY A 26 -15.44 -44.89 -23.44
C GLY A 26 -13.98 -44.90 -23.89
N GLN A 27 -13.45 -46.09 -24.18
CA GLN A 27 -12.06 -46.25 -24.64
C GLN A 27 -11.86 -45.88 -26.11
N LEU A 28 -12.95 -45.69 -26.87
CA LEU A 28 -12.88 -45.28 -28.26
C LEU A 28 -12.36 -43.85 -28.43
N CYS A 29 -12.38 -43.02 -27.37
CA CYS A 29 -11.80 -41.67 -27.39
C CYS A 29 -10.32 -41.65 -27.79
N ASN A 30 -9.57 -42.75 -27.62
CA ASN A 30 -8.12 -42.81 -27.86
C ASN A 30 -7.33 -41.65 -27.22
N CYS A 31 -7.76 -41.25 -26.03
CA CYS A 31 -7.19 -40.14 -25.28
C CYS A 31 -6.21 -40.61 -24.20
N TYR A 32 -5.27 -39.72 -23.85
CA TYR A 32 -4.17 -39.96 -22.93
C TYR A 32 -4.12 -38.88 -21.86
N CYS A 33 -3.72 -39.26 -20.65
CA CYS A 33 -3.57 -38.34 -19.52
C CYS A 33 -2.51 -37.27 -19.82
N PRO A 34 -2.81 -35.97 -19.66
CA PRO A 34 -1.84 -34.90 -19.84
C PRO A 34 -0.56 -35.06 -19.01
N SER A 35 -0.67 -35.70 -17.84
CA SER A 35 0.42 -35.92 -16.88
C SER A 35 1.17 -37.24 -17.12
N CYS A 36 0.57 -38.40 -16.80
CA CYS A 36 1.26 -39.70 -16.85
C CYS A 36 1.26 -40.37 -18.24
N LYS A 37 0.55 -39.81 -19.21
CA LYS A 37 0.36 -40.35 -20.57
C LYS A 37 -0.33 -41.72 -20.64
N GLU A 38 -0.93 -42.22 -19.55
CA GLU A 38 -1.75 -43.43 -19.59
C GLU A 38 -3.06 -43.23 -20.38
N LYS A 39 -3.63 -44.32 -20.90
CA LYS A 39 -4.91 -44.32 -21.61
C LYS A 39 -6.05 -43.91 -20.68
N LEU A 40 -6.94 -43.09 -21.21
CA LEU A 40 -8.15 -42.62 -20.53
C LEU A 40 -9.41 -43.28 -21.09
N VAL A 41 -10.49 -43.19 -20.33
CA VAL A 41 -11.85 -43.57 -20.69
C VAL A 41 -12.73 -42.33 -20.59
N ALA A 42 -13.35 -41.92 -21.70
CA ALA A 42 -14.30 -40.82 -21.71
C ALA A 42 -15.62 -41.23 -21.05
N LYS A 43 -16.05 -40.50 -20.01
CA LYS A 43 -17.32 -40.68 -19.30
C LYS A 43 -18.30 -39.58 -19.67
N ASN A 44 -18.63 -39.47 -20.96
CA ASN A 44 -19.45 -38.40 -21.56
C ASN A 44 -20.83 -38.86 -22.07
N GLY A 45 -21.21 -40.12 -21.86
CA GLY A 45 -22.49 -40.67 -22.33
C GLY A 45 -23.63 -40.63 -21.30
N GLY A 46 -23.42 -40.03 -20.11
CA GLY A 46 -24.35 -40.15 -18.98
C GLY A 46 -24.82 -38.81 -18.44
N MET A 47 -26.13 -38.69 -18.18
CA MET A 47 -26.74 -37.41 -17.76
C MET A 47 -26.61 -37.09 -16.25
N LYS A 48 -26.09 -38.01 -15.43
CA LYS A 48 -26.10 -37.89 -13.95
C LYS A 48 -24.82 -37.31 -13.35
N ARG A 49 -23.69 -37.44 -14.03
CA ARG A 49 -22.37 -37.00 -13.56
C ARG A 49 -21.79 -36.04 -14.59
N VAL A 50 -21.03 -35.05 -14.12
CA VAL A 50 -20.26 -34.17 -15.00
C VAL A 50 -19.37 -35.03 -15.88
N HIS A 51 -19.35 -34.72 -17.18
CA HIS A 51 -18.53 -35.44 -18.14
C HIS A 51 -17.05 -35.26 -17.79
N HIS A 52 -16.32 -36.38 -17.76
CA HIS A 52 -14.90 -36.37 -17.42
C HIS A 52 -14.17 -37.55 -18.05
N PHE A 53 -12.85 -37.47 -18.07
CA PHE A 53 -11.96 -38.59 -18.34
C PHE A 53 -11.56 -39.29 -17.04
N ALA A 54 -11.45 -40.60 -17.09
CA ALA A 54 -10.93 -41.44 -16.00
C ALA A 54 -9.82 -42.35 -16.52
N HIS A 55 -8.85 -42.71 -15.67
CA HIS A 55 -7.79 -43.63 -16.06
C HIS A 55 -8.35 -45.02 -16.36
N ALA A 56 -7.93 -45.62 -17.48
CA ALA A 56 -8.38 -46.96 -17.86
C ALA A 56 -7.92 -48.04 -16.86
N SER A 57 -6.80 -47.79 -16.16
CA SER A 57 -6.28 -48.61 -15.06
C SER A 57 -7.15 -48.57 -13.80
N GLY A 58 -8.04 -47.57 -13.67
CA GLY A 58 -8.80 -47.28 -12.46
C GLY A 58 -8.00 -46.58 -11.36
N VAL A 59 -6.73 -46.27 -11.60
CA VAL A 59 -5.86 -45.56 -10.66
C VAL A 59 -5.55 -44.17 -11.20
N ASP A 60 -6.03 -43.14 -10.53
CA ASP A 60 -5.78 -41.76 -10.97
C ASP A 60 -4.42 -41.26 -10.51
N CYS A 61 -3.61 -40.72 -11.45
CA CYS A 61 -2.37 -40.05 -11.06
C CYS A 61 -2.63 -38.75 -10.30
N GLU A 62 -1.67 -38.33 -9.47
CA GLU A 62 -1.81 -37.21 -8.54
C GLU A 62 -1.93 -35.87 -9.28
N ASN A 63 -1.01 -35.61 -10.21
CA ASN A 63 -0.84 -34.30 -10.86
C ASN A 63 -1.68 -34.14 -12.14
N ALA A 64 -2.66 -35.02 -12.38
CA ALA A 64 -3.41 -35.05 -13.64
C ALA A 64 -4.14 -33.73 -13.90
N TYR A 65 -4.88 -33.26 -12.88
CA TYR A 65 -5.74 -32.10 -12.96
C TYR A 65 -4.93 -30.81 -13.11
N GLU A 66 -3.88 -30.64 -12.30
CA GLU A 66 -2.99 -29.47 -12.38
C GLU A 66 -2.31 -29.39 -13.74
N THR A 67 -1.79 -30.52 -14.24
CA THR A 67 -1.14 -30.57 -15.56
C THR A 67 -2.13 -30.23 -16.68
N MET A 68 -3.38 -30.69 -16.56
CA MET A 68 -4.45 -30.38 -17.51
C MET A 68 -4.75 -28.86 -17.51
N LEU A 69 -4.97 -28.26 -16.34
CA LEU A 69 -5.22 -26.82 -16.23
C LEU A 69 -4.06 -25.99 -16.77
N HIS A 70 -2.82 -26.39 -16.44
CA HIS A 70 -1.63 -25.67 -16.88
C HIS A 70 -1.48 -25.67 -18.40
N GLN A 71 -1.66 -26.83 -19.05
CA GLN A 71 -1.61 -26.91 -20.52
C GLN A 71 -2.79 -26.19 -21.17
N LEU A 72 -3.99 -26.30 -20.60
CA LEU A 72 -5.18 -25.60 -21.10
C LEU A 72 -5.02 -24.08 -21.03
N ALA A 73 -4.43 -23.57 -19.94
CA ALA A 73 -4.16 -22.15 -19.77
C ALA A 73 -3.22 -21.62 -20.85
N LYS A 74 -2.10 -22.31 -21.10
CA LYS A 74 -1.16 -21.94 -22.17
C LYS A 74 -1.85 -21.85 -23.53
N LEU A 75 -2.64 -22.87 -23.86
CA LEU A 75 -3.37 -22.94 -25.12
C LEU A 75 -4.39 -21.79 -25.26
N ARG A 76 -5.35 -21.72 -24.33
CA ARG A 76 -6.47 -20.78 -24.43
C ARG A 76 -6.04 -19.32 -24.34
N VAL A 77 -5.07 -19.01 -23.49
CA VAL A 77 -4.58 -17.63 -23.35
C VAL A 77 -3.77 -17.20 -24.59
N GLN A 78 -2.96 -18.09 -25.16
CA GLN A 78 -2.27 -17.83 -26.42
C GLN A 78 -3.27 -17.58 -27.56
N GLU A 79 -4.27 -18.46 -27.72
CA GLU A 79 -5.32 -18.32 -28.73
C GLU A 79 -6.09 -17.01 -28.55
N ALA A 80 -6.47 -16.66 -27.32
CA ALA A 80 -7.17 -15.41 -27.01
C ALA A 80 -6.32 -14.19 -27.37
N PHE A 81 -5.03 -14.19 -27.01
CA PHE A 81 -4.14 -13.08 -27.34
C PHE A 81 -3.97 -12.91 -28.87
N LEU A 82 -3.83 -14.01 -29.62
CA LEU A 82 -3.61 -13.98 -31.07
C LEU A 82 -4.88 -13.59 -31.83
N SER A 83 -6.06 -14.06 -31.38
CA SER A 83 -7.34 -13.85 -32.08
C SER A 83 -8.03 -12.53 -31.74
N LYS A 84 -7.87 -11.99 -30.52
CA LYS A 84 -8.57 -10.78 -30.09
C LYS A 84 -7.82 -9.50 -30.50
N GLU A 85 -8.59 -8.45 -30.82
CA GLU A 85 -8.07 -7.09 -31.04
C GLU A 85 -7.69 -6.37 -29.75
N VAL A 86 -8.28 -6.79 -28.63
CA VAL A 86 -8.05 -6.23 -27.29
C VAL A 86 -7.68 -7.35 -26.35
N PHE A 87 -6.58 -7.19 -25.64
CA PHE A 87 -6.14 -8.10 -24.58
C PHE A 87 -5.53 -7.27 -23.44
N ASN A 88 -6.27 -7.11 -22.34
CA ASN A 88 -5.92 -6.12 -21.33
C ASN A 88 -4.94 -6.67 -20.28
N VAL A 89 -4.18 -5.75 -19.69
CA VAL A 89 -3.56 -5.91 -18.38
C VAL A 89 -4.08 -4.83 -17.46
N GLY A 90 -4.41 -5.17 -16.22
CA GLY A 90 -4.93 -4.26 -15.22
C GLY A 90 -4.25 -4.44 -13.88
N PHE A 91 -3.73 -3.38 -13.28
CA PHE A 91 -3.05 -3.45 -11.97
C PHE A 91 -3.16 -2.13 -11.18
N GLU A 92 -2.93 -2.22 -9.88
CA GLU A 92 -2.88 -1.06 -8.99
C GLU A 92 -1.72 -0.14 -9.37
N TYR A 93 -2.03 1.12 -9.60
CA TYR A 93 -1.07 2.17 -9.89
C TYR A 93 -1.09 3.22 -8.77
N ARG A 94 0.07 3.45 -8.15
CA ARG A 94 0.24 4.39 -7.03
C ARG A 94 1.00 5.63 -7.46
N SER A 95 0.34 6.78 -7.42
CA SER A 95 1.00 8.07 -7.64
C SER A 95 1.28 8.74 -6.31
N TYR A 96 2.55 8.76 -5.90
CA TYR A 96 3.00 9.32 -4.63
C TYR A 96 3.09 10.84 -4.69
N CYS A 97 3.00 11.47 -3.52
CA CYS A 97 3.35 12.88 -3.37
C CYS A 97 4.82 13.12 -3.79
N PRO A 98 5.12 14.15 -4.60
CA PRO A 98 6.49 14.50 -5.00
C PRO A 98 7.44 14.69 -3.82
N HIS A 99 6.89 15.12 -2.68
CA HIS A 99 7.65 15.41 -1.47
C HIS A 99 7.58 14.28 -0.44
N VAL A 100 7.03 13.10 -0.74
CA VAL A 100 6.80 12.05 0.29
C VAL A 100 8.05 11.69 1.10
N LYS A 101 9.23 11.71 0.48
CA LYS A 101 10.54 11.41 1.10
C LYS A 101 11.10 12.56 1.96
N THR A 102 10.66 13.80 1.71
CA THR A 102 11.15 15.00 2.39
C THR A 102 10.09 15.71 3.24
N CYS A 103 8.83 15.26 3.14
CA CYS A 103 7.68 15.80 3.84
C CYS A 103 7.83 15.53 5.34
N ALA A 104 7.85 16.61 6.11
CA ALA A 104 8.09 16.56 7.54
C ALA A 104 6.81 16.45 8.38
N PHE A 105 5.64 16.54 7.75
CA PHE A 105 4.39 16.35 8.46
C PHE A 105 4.20 14.90 8.89
N VAL A 106 3.77 14.76 10.15
CA VAL A 106 3.36 13.51 10.75
C VAL A 106 1.99 13.12 10.20
N ARG A 107 1.85 11.85 9.81
CA ARG A 107 0.64 11.28 9.19
C ARG A 107 0.55 9.79 9.48
N TYR A 108 -0.67 9.25 9.57
CA TYR A 108 -0.94 7.84 9.87
C TYR A 108 -1.09 6.95 8.63
N GLY A 109 -0.68 7.42 7.45
CA GLY A 109 -0.84 6.69 6.19
C GLY A 109 0.18 7.04 5.11
N ASN A 110 0.16 6.26 4.05
CA ASN A 110 0.95 6.52 2.86
C ASN A 110 0.39 7.71 2.08
N CYS A 111 1.29 8.55 1.56
CA CYS A 111 0.90 9.75 0.80
C CYS A 111 0.94 9.46 -0.70
N TYR A 112 -0.06 8.72 -1.19
CA TYR A 112 -0.27 8.45 -2.61
C TYR A 112 -1.77 8.39 -2.97
N ILE A 113 -2.05 8.51 -4.26
CA ILE A 113 -3.36 8.19 -4.85
C ILE A 113 -3.24 6.81 -5.49
N SER A 114 -4.11 5.88 -5.10
CA SER A 114 -4.21 4.57 -5.74
C SER A 114 -5.31 4.59 -6.79
N THR A 115 -5.01 4.06 -7.97
CA THR A 115 -5.95 3.89 -9.08
C THR A 115 -5.70 2.56 -9.74
N HIS A 116 -6.74 1.87 -10.20
CA HIS A 116 -6.55 0.69 -11.03
C HIS A 116 -6.40 1.14 -12.48
N LYS A 117 -5.22 0.92 -13.09
CA LYS A 117 -4.97 1.27 -14.49
C LYS A 117 -5.09 0.04 -15.37
N ARG A 118 -5.65 0.21 -16.57
CA ARG A 118 -5.78 -0.82 -17.59
C ARG A 118 -5.05 -0.41 -18.86
N PHE A 119 -4.36 -1.34 -19.49
CA PHE A 119 -3.61 -1.16 -20.73
C PHE A 119 -3.94 -2.29 -21.69
N ASN A 120 -4.19 -1.97 -22.97
CA ASN A 120 -4.35 -2.99 -23.99
C ASN A 120 -2.96 -3.44 -24.50
N LEU A 121 -2.60 -4.70 -24.27
CA LEU A 121 -1.32 -5.25 -24.73
C LEU A 121 -1.18 -5.22 -26.26
N LYS A 122 -2.28 -5.28 -27.00
CA LYS A 122 -2.29 -5.30 -28.47
C LYS A 122 -1.80 -4.00 -29.10
N GLU A 123 -1.75 -2.90 -28.34
CA GLU A 123 -1.14 -1.64 -28.78
C GLU A 123 0.40 -1.73 -28.89
N PHE A 124 1.01 -2.68 -28.15
CA PHE A 124 2.46 -2.79 -28.01
C PHE A 124 3.02 -4.11 -28.54
N TYR A 125 2.22 -5.17 -28.49
CA TYR A 125 2.64 -6.54 -28.75
C TYR A 125 1.69 -7.22 -29.74
N ASP A 126 2.24 -8.05 -30.62
CA ASP A 126 1.51 -8.66 -31.74
C ASP A 126 1.70 -10.19 -31.82
N SER A 127 2.66 -10.74 -31.08
CA SER A 127 3.05 -12.15 -31.15
C SER A 127 3.05 -12.79 -29.76
N CYS A 128 2.72 -14.09 -29.71
CA CYS A 128 2.75 -14.90 -28.49
C CYS A 128 3.18 -16.33 -28.79
N GLU A 129 4.18 -16.83 -28.07
CA GLU A 129 4.73 -18.18 -28.23
C GLU A 129 4.74 -18.90 -26.88
N GLN A 130 4.51 -20.21 -26.92
CA GLN A 130 4.72 -21.08 -25.77
C GLN A 130 6.21 -21.40 -25.63
N GLU A 131 6.68 -21.49 -24.39
CA GLU A 131 7.79 -22.40 -24.07
C GLU A 131 9.20 -22.06 -24.61
N ILE A 132 9.69 -20.83 -24.43
CA ILE A 132 11.08 -20.45 -24.80
C ILE A 132 12.05 -20.62 -23.63
N GLN A 133 13.18 -21.28 -23.88
CA GLN A 133 14.33 -21.36 -22.97
C GLN A 133 15.15 -20.05 -23.05
N TYR A 134 15.37 -19.39 -21.91
CA TYR A 134 16.29 -18.24 -21.82
C TYR A 134 17.74 -18.70 -21.62
N ASP A 135 18.69 -17.92 -22.14
CA ASP A 135 20.13 -18.13 -22.08
C ASP A 135 20.65 -18.74 -20.77
N SER A 136 21.47 -19.80 -20.89
CA SER A 136 22.38 -20.43 -19.90
C SER A 136 21.85 -20.78 -18.50
N ILE A 137 20.61 -20.43 -18.17
CA ILE A 137 19.92 -20.74 -16.92
C ILE A 137 18.61 -21.42 -17.32
N ASN A 138 18.35 -22.58 -16.70
CA ASN A 138 17.28 -23.51 -17.05
C ASN A 138 15.86 -22.97 -16.70
N ARG A 139 15.48 -21.80 -17.25
CA ARG A 139 14.18 -21.15 -17.04
C ARG A 139 13.40 -21.10 -18.35
N ARG A 140 12.16 -21.60 -18.31
CA ARG A 140 11.20 -21.62 -19.42
C ARG A 140 9.91 -20.97 -18.93
N SER A 141 9.59 -19.79 -19.45
CA SER A 141 8.28 -19.19 -19.19
C SER A 141 7.19 -19.95 -19.93
N ASP A 142 5.99 -20.01 -19.37
CA ASP A 142 4.88 -20.69 -20.02
C ASP A 142 4.48 -20.02 -21.33
N LEU A 143 4.33 -18.70 -21.31
CA LEU A 143 4.10 -17.89 -22.50
C LEU A 143 5.09 -16.73 -22.56
N LYS A 144 5.47 -16.35 -23.78
CA LYS A 144 6.17 -15.11 -24.09
C LYS A 144 5.32 -14.29 -25.04
N ILE A 145 4.92 -13.10 -24.59
CA ILE A 145 4.29 -12.07 -25.43
C ILE A 145 5.36 -11.08 -25.87
N PHE A 146 5.45 -10.82 -27.17
CA PHE A 146 6.47 -9.95 -27.75
C PHE A 146 5.96 -9.24 -29.02
N SER A 147 6.74 -8.27 -29.51
CA SER A 147 6.43 -7.61 -30.78
C SER A 147 7.39 -8.11 -31.85
N SER A 148 6.84 -8.70 -32.91
CA SER A 148 7.62 -9.03 -34.10
C SER A 148 8.06 -7.77 -34.86
N LYS A 149 7.29 -6.69 -34.74
CA LYS A 149 7.54 -5.39 -35.39
C LYS A 149 8.57 -4.53 -34.66
N LYS A 150 8.72 -4.72 -33.35
CA LYS A 150 9.67 -3.98 -32.48
C LYS A 150 10.46 -4.94 -31.59
N PRO A 151 11.45 -5.68 -32.13
CA PRO A 151 12.21 -6.69 -31.37
C PRO A 151 12.97 -6.14 -30.16
N GLN A 152 13.28 -4.85 -30.14
CA GLN A 152 13.93 -4.14 -29.03
C GLN A 152 12.98 -3.87 -27.84
N LEU A 153 11.66 -3.97 -28.04
CA LEU A 153 10.71 -3.81 -26.96
C LEU A 153 10.79 -5.05 -26.05
N ALA A 154 11.06 -4.83 -24.77
CA ALA A 154 11.14 -5.91 -23.80
C ALA A 154 9.84 -6.76 -23.81
N PRO A 155 9.96 -8.10 -23.94
CA PRO A 155 8.82 -9.00 -23.92
C PRO A 155 8.19 -9.08 -22.53
N ILE A 156 6.99 -9.65 -22.48
CA ILE A 156 6.29 -10.01 -21.24
C ILE A 156 6.27 -11.52 -21.14
N TYR A 157 6.67 -12.05 -19.99
CA TYR A 157 6.59 -13.48 -19.69
C TYR A 157 5.37 -13.75 -18.82
N ILE A 158 4.66 -14.84 -19.12
CA ILE A 158 3.55 -15.31 -18.31
C ILE A 158 3.97 -16.62 -17.64
N GLU A 159 3.71 -16.72 -16.35
CA GLU A 159 3.92 -17.93 -15.55
C GLU A 159 2.59 -18.31 -14.91
N PHE A 160 2.10 -19.51 -15.20
CA PHE A 160 0.92 -20.07 -14.57
C PHE A 160 1.34 -21.02 -13.45
N PHE A 161 0.71 -20.91 -12.29
CA PHE A 161 0.93 -21.84 -11.18
C PHE A 161 -0.39 -22.29 -10.57
N VAL A 162 -0.37 -23.48 -9.95
CA VAL A 162 -1.52 -24.05 -9.26
C VAL A 162 -1.27 -24.09 -7.76
N THR A 163 -0.20 -24.77 -7.33
CA THR A 163 0.11 -25.03 -5.92
C THR A 163 1.15 -24.10 -5.32
N HIS A 164 2.17 -23.69 -6.08
CA HIS A 164 3.25 -22.86 -5.57
C HIS A 164 3.59 -21.72 -6.53
N ALA A 165 3.61 -20.50 -6.01
CA ALA A 165 4.17 -19.36 -6.73
C ALA A 165 5.69 -19.54 -6.92
N SER A 166 6.24 -18.90 -7.94
CA SER A 166 7.67 -18.91 -8.22
C SER A 166 8.43 -18.22 -7.09
N ASP A 167 9.62 -18.73 -6.74
CA ASP A 167 10.47 -18.08 -5.74
C ASP A 167 10.78 -16.63 -6.15
N VAL A 168 10.55 -15.68 -5.24
CA VAL A 168 10.74 -14.23 -5.48
C VAL A 168 12.15 -13.91 -5.98
N SER A 169 13.18 -14.63 -5.52
CA SER A 169 14.57 -14.49 -5.97
C SER A 169 14.77 -14.83 -7.45
N LYS A 170 13.88 -15.64 -8.06
CA LYS A 170 13.91 -16.04 -9.47
C LYS A 170 13.23 -15.02 -10.40
N LEU A 171 12.39 -14.13 -9.85
CA LEU A 171 11.59 -13.14 -10.60
C LEU A 171 12.32 -11.79 -10.84
N HIS A 172 13.46 -11.57 -10.20
CA HIS A 172 14.16 -10.28 -10.14
C HIS A 172 15.21 -9.99 -11.23
N ASN A 173 15.13 -10.62 -12.41
CA ASN A 173 16.06 -10.32 -13.52
C ASN A 173 15.69 -9.05 -14.33
N GLY A 174 14.77 -8.21 -13.84
CA GLY A 174 14.39 -6.94 -14.47
C GLY A 174 13.44 -7.05 -15.67
N GLY A 175 13.01 -8.26 -16.04
CA GLY A 175 12.00 -8.49 -17.08
C GLY A 175 10.57 -8.24 -16.58
N LYS A 176 9.64 -8.00 -17.52
CA LYS A 176 8.20 -7.93 -17.21
C LYS A 176 7.62 -9.34 -17.10
N ILE A 177 7.10 -9.70 -15.94
CA ILE A 177 6.53 -11.03 -15.69
C ILE A 177 5.13 -10.86 -15.11
N ILE A 178 4.18 -11.62 -15.62
CA ILE A 178 2.84 -11.77 -15.06
C ILE A 178 2.75 -13.18 -14.51
N GLU A 179 2.55 -13.30 -13.22
CA GLU A 179 2.41 -14.58 -12.54
C GLU A 179 0.96 -14.78 -12.12
N VAL A 180 0.36 -15.90 -12.49
CA VAL A 180 -1.08 -16.11 -12.37
C VAL A 180 -1.39 -17.46 -11.73
N LYS A 181 -2.20 -17.42 -10.68
CA LYS A 181 -2.73 -18.62 -10.03
C LYS A 181 -3.92 -19.13 -10.84
N ILE A 182 -3.93 -20.43 -11.15
CA ILE A 182 -5.05 -21.10 -11.82
C ILE A 182 -5.44 -22.33 -11.01
N GLU A 183 -6.67 -22.36 -10.51
CA GLU A 183 -7.21 -23.47 -9.73
C GLU A 183 -8.36 -24.17 -10.47
N SER A 184 -8.91 -23.52 -11.50
CA SER A 184 -10.06 -23.99 -12.28
C SER A 184 -10.06 -23.50 -13.72
N GLU A 185 -10.87 -24.14 -14.57
CA GLU A 185 -11.13 -23.68 -15.95
C GLU A 185 -11.79 -22.30 -15.99
N ASN A 186 -12.57 -21.94 -14.96
CA ASN A 186 -13.21 -20.63 -14.89
C ASN A 186 -12.16 -19.52 -14.73
N ASP A 187 -11.03 -19.78 -14.06
CA ASP A 187 -9.94 -18.80 -13.95
C ASP A 187 -9.30 -18.54 -15.32
N ILE A 188 -9.09 -19.61 -16.10
CA ILE A 188 -8.63 -19.51 -17.50
C ILE A 188 -9.61 -18.69 -18.32
N GLN A 189 -10.92 -18.96 -18.17
CA GLN A 189 -11.96 -18.23 -18.90
C GLN A 189 -11.98 -16.73 -18.55
N ARG A 190 -11.80 -16.36 -17.27
CA ARG A 190 -11.66 -14.95 -16.85
C ARG A 190 -10.48 -14.28 -17.54
N ILE A 191 -9.33 -14.95 -17.61
CA ILE A 191 -8.13 -14.41 -18.31
C ILE A 191 -8.39 -14.27 -19.81
N VAL A 192 -9.06 -15.26 -20.42
CA VAL A 192 -9.43 -15.21 -21.83
C VAL A 192 -10.32 -13.99 -22.08
N ASP A 193 -11.34 -13.76 -21.26
CA ASP A 193 -12.35 -12.72 -21.47
C ASP A 193 -11.85 -11.31 -21.17
N ASP A 194 -11.20 -11.13 -20.01
CA ASP A 194 -10.83 -9.82 -19.50
C ASP A 194 -9.34 -9.48 -19.66
N GLY A 195 -8.50 -10.46 -19.96
CA GLY A 195 -7.05 -10.35 -19.88
C GLY A 195 -6.51 -10.59 -18.46
N PHE A 196 -5.31 -10.12 -18.17
CA PHE A 196 -4.71 -10.28 -16.84
C PHE A 196 -5.06 -9.11 -15.94
N ILE A 197 -5.86 -9.32 -14.90
CA ILE A 197 -6.32 -8.26 -14.01
C ILE A 197 -5.92 -8.61 -12.57
N GLU A 198 -5.14 -7.72 -11.94
CA GLU A 198 -4.83 -7.80 -10.50
C GLU A 198 -6.13 -7.66 -9.71
N SER A 199 -6.44 -8.64 -8.86
CA SER A 199 -7.56 -8.50 -7.93
C SER A 199 -7.23 -7.40 -6.92
N SER A 200 -8.20 -6.54 -6.61
CA SER A 200 -7.99 -5.47 -5.65
C SER A 200 -7.60 -6.08 -4.30
N LYS A 201 -6.35 -5.87 -3.86
CA LYS A 201 -5.98 -6.12 -2.47
C LYS A 201 -6.90 -5.25 -1.63
N CYS A 202 -7.82 -5.87 -0.89
CA CYS A 202 -8.54 -5.15 0.15
C CYS A 202 -7.48 -4.55 1.08
N ASP A 203 -7.63 -3.25 1.37
CA ASP A 203 -6.75 -2.55 2.30
C ASP A 203 -6.82 -3.30 3.63
N SER A 204 -5.74 -4.02 3.95
CA SER A 204 -5.64 -4.96 5.08
C SER A 204 -5.80 -4.29 6.46
N ARG A 205 -6.03 -2.97 6.49
CA ARG A 205 -6.32 -2.20 7.69
C ARG A 205 -7.73 -2.39 8.26
N LEU A 206 -8.63 -3.12 7.60
CA LEU A 206 -9.96 -3.48 8.11
C LEU A 206 -10.10 -4.95 8.54
N LEU A 207 -9.06 -5.76 8.42
CA LEU A 207 -9.10 -7.20 8.71
C LEU A 207 -7.93 -7.58 9.63
N GLU A 208 -7.96 -7.12 10.88
CA GLU A 208 -7.23 -7.82 11.94
C GLU A 208 -7.90 -9.20 12.14
N GLY A 209 -7.18 -10.28 11.82
CA GLY A 209 -7.56 -11.63 12.24
C GLY A 209 -7.89 -12.66 11.17
N ILE A 210 -7.53 -12.45 9.91
CA ILE A 210 -7.51 -13.55 8.93
C ILE A 210 -6.11 -13.65 8.33
N GLU A 211 -5.31 -14.58 8.84
CA GLU A 211 -4.13 -15.13 8.16
C GLU A 211 -4.57 -15.95 6.94
N SER A 212 -5.24 -15.31 5.98
CA SER A 212 -5.29 -15.82 4.63
C SER A 212 -4.19 -15.07 3.90
N GLU A 213 -3.13 -15.79 3.54
CA GLU A 213 -2.24 -15.44 2.45
C GLU A 213 -3.09 -15.21 1.18
N ASN A 214 -3.73 -14.04 1.08
CA ASN A 214 -4.41 -13.59 -0.14
C ASN A 214 -3.32 -13.16 -1.11
N ILE A 215 -2.57 -14.16 -1.60
CA ILE A 215 -1.73 -14.04 -2.78
C ILE A 215 -2.68 -13.60 -3.89
N SER A 216 -2.40 -12.44 -4.48
CA SER A 216 -3.15 -11.96 -5.64
C SER A 216 -3.20 -13.06 -6.69
N GLU A 217 -4.39 -13.39 -7.20
CA GLU A 217 -4.56 -14.37 -8.28
C GLU A 217 -3.71 -14.01 -9.52
N THR A 218 -3.39 -12.73 -9.71
CA THR A 218 -2.50 -12.24 -10.77
C THR A 218 -1.54 -11.20 -10.19
N THR A 219 -0.24 -11.40 -10.37
CA THR A 219 0.82 -10.51 -9.87
C THR A 219 1.69 -10.00 -11.01
N PHE A 220 2.05 -8.71 -10.97
CA PHE A 220 2.83 -8.03 -12.01
C PHE A 220 4.22 -7.65 -11.50
N TRP A 221 5.25 -8.24 -12.09
CA TRP A 221 6.66 -7.97 -11.76
C TRP A 221 7.34 -7.20 -12.88
N GLY A 222 8.14 -6.19 -12.53
CA GLY A 222 8.87 -5.36 -13.52
C GLY A 222 8.01 -4.36 -14.30
N PHE A 223 6.71 -4.27 -14.01
CA PHE A 223 5.83 -3.25 -14.55
C PHE A 223 5.99 -1.94 -13.76
N LYS A 224 5.91 -0.80 -14.46
CA LYS A 224 5.85 0.51 -13.79
C LYS A 224 4.48 0.67 -13.15
N SER A 225 4.40 0.46 -11.84
CA SER A 225 3.20 0.57 -11.02
C SER A 225 3.19 1.81 -10.11
N GLU A 226 4.23 2.63 -10.14
CA GLU A 226 4.29 3.86 -9.34
C GLU A 226 5.00 5.03 -10.03
N ASP A 227 4.64 6.24 -9.59
CA ASP A 227 5.34 7.49 -9.84
C ASP A 227 5.22 8.44 -8.63
N TYR A 228 5.77 9.64 -8.74
CA TYR A 228 5.75 10.67 -7.69
C TYR A 228 5.08 11.95 -8.18
N ASP A 229 4.07 11.82 -9.05
CA ASP A 229 3.47 12.95 -9.78
C ASP A 229 2.14 13.44 -9.18
N ALA A 230 1.73 12.94 -8.02
CA ALA A 230 0.49 13.33 -7.35
C ALA A 230 0.60 14.74 -6.72
N LYS A 231 0.71 15.77 -7.56
CA LYS A 231 0.90 17.17 -7.14
C LYS A 231 -0.28 17.72 -6.36
N ASN A 232 -1.49 17.21 -6.58
CA ASN A 232 -2.71 17.70 -5.95
C ASN A 232 -3.14 16.90 -4.71
N ILE A 233 -2.42 15.82 -4.36
CA ILE A 233 -2.75 15.05 -3.16
C ILE A 233 -2.67 15.92 -1.91
N THR A 234 -3.60 15.69 -1.00
CA THR A 234 -3.56 16.23 0.35
C THR A 234 -3.83 15.10 1.34
N GLN A 235 -3.27 15.22 2.53
CA GLN A 235 -3.41 14.23 3.59
C GLN A 235 -3.72 14.98 4.88
N GLU A 236 -4.52 14.35 5.74
CA GLU A 236 -4.64 14.78 7.11
C GLU A 236 -3.30 14.56 7.82
N ILE A 237 -2.88 15.58 8.55
CA ILE A 237 -1.64 15.60 9.31
C ILE A 237 -1.95 15.99 10.74
N GLU A 238 -1.05 15.59 11.62
CA GLU A 238 -1.15 15.83 13.05
C GLU A 238 0.03 16.69 13.52
N PHE A 239 -0.25 17.63 14.42
CA PHE A 239 0.75 18.51 15.00
C PHE A 239 0.25 19.12 16.32
N SER A 240 1.18 19.61 17.14
CA SER A 240 0.84 20.42 18.30
C SER A 240 0.84 21.90 17.92
N ARG A 241 -0.28 22.60 18.11
CA ARG A 241 -0.41 24.03 17.85
C ARG A 241 -0.24 24.84 19.12
N TYR A 242 0.72 25.76 19.10
CA TYR A 242 0.85 26.85 20.06
C TYR A 242 0.25 28.13 19.50
N ILE A 243 -0.51 28.86 20.30
CA ILE A 243 -1.11 30.16 19.95
C ILE A 243 -0.73 31.18 21.02
N LEU A 244 -0.20 32.33 20.61
CA LEU A 244 0.10 33.47 21.47
C LEU A 244 -0.80 34.66 21.11
N TYR A 245 -1.41 35.31 22.12
CA TYR A 245 -2.20 36.52 21.94
C TYR A 245 -1.46 37.77 22.43
N ALA A 246 -1.87 38.95 21.95
CA ALA A 246 -1.32 40.24 22.42
C ALA A 246 -1.52 40.47 23.93
N SER A 247 -2.55 39.85 24.52
CA SER A 247 -2.76 39.83 25.97
C SER A 247 -1.65 39.12 26.74
N GLY A 248 -0.80 38.32 26.07
CA GLY A 248 0.21 37.46 26.67
C GLY A 248 -0.33 36.13 27.18
N LYS A 249 -1.63 35.88 27.02
CA LYS A 249 -2.19 34.53 27.17
C LYS A 249 -1.72 33.67 26.00
N SER A 250 -1.49 32.39 26.27
CA SER A 250 -1.13 31.41 25.26
C SER A 250 -1.85 30.08 25.48
N GLN A 251 -1.97 29.29 24.42
CA GLN A 251 -2.60 27.98 24.42
C GLN A 251 -1.71 27.01 23.63
N CYS A 252 -1.70 25.74 24.03
CA CYS A 252 -1.05 24.68 23.27
C CYS A 252 -1.90 23.41 23.33
N TYR A 253 -2.23 22.83 22.17
CA TYR A 253 -3.07 21.65 22.07
C TYR A 253 -2.74 20.84 20.81
N GLN A 254 -3.17 19.57 20.78
CA GLN A 254 -3.03 18.72 19.61
C GLN A 254 -4.08 19.08 18.55
N ASP A 255 -3.67 19.25 17.31
CA ASP A 255 -4.48 19.74 16.21
C ASP A 255 -4.26 18.91 14.95
N THR A 256 -5.24 18.95 14.05
CA THR A 256 -5.14 18.30 12.74
C THR A 256 -5.51 19.27 11.63
N SER A 257 -4.93 19.06 10.46
CA SER A 257 -5.27 19.82 9.26
C SER A 257 -4.92 19.02 8.02
N LEU A 258 -5.44 19.45 6.88
CA LEU A 258 -4.86 19.04 5.61
C LEU A 258 -3.46 19.67 5.45
N CYS A 259 -2.50 18.88 4.98
CA CYS A 259 -1.09 19.26 4.88
C CYS A 259 -0.81 20.49 4.00
N LYS A 260 -1.74 20.84 3.11
CA LYS A 260 -1.66 22.03 2.24
C LYS A 260 -2.44 23.23 2.76
N ASN A 261 -3.19 23.06 3.85
CA ASN A 261 -4.09 24.05 4.40
C ASN A 261 -3.70 24.45 5.83
N ILE A 262 -2.44 24.28 6.22
CA ILE A 262 -1.96 24.80 7.50
C ILE A 262 -2.01 26.32 7.43
N ALA A 263 -2.92 26.89 8.20
CA ALA A 263 -3.13 28.31 8.28
C ALA A 263 -3.38 28.73 9.73
N LYS A 264 -3.34 30.05 9.94
CA LYS A 264 -3.63 30.68 11.23
C LYS A 264 -5.10 30.47 11.58
N VAL A 265 -5.38 29.88 12.73
CA VAL A 265 -6.76 29.59 13.18
C VAL A 265 -7.38 30.83 13.83
N ARG A 266 -6.56 31.65 14.50
CA ARG A 266 -7.01 32.84 15.24
C ARG A 266 -6.43 34.08 14.58
N LYS A 267 -7.22 34.79 13.79
CA LYS A 267 -6.76 36.05 13.12
C LYS A 267 -6.13 37.07 14.07
N GLN A 268 -6.53 37.06 15.34
CA GLN A 268 -6.11 38.01 16.38
C GLN A 268 -4.93 37.53 17.23
N SER A 269 -4.42 36.31 16.98
CA SER A 269 -3.19 35.85 17.61
C SER A 269 -2.00 36.64 17.04
N LEU A 270 -0.93 36.78 17.82
CA LEU A 270 0.33 37.37 17.38
C LEU A 270 1.22 36.34 16.67
N LEU A 271 1.10 35.07 17.06
CA LEU A 271 1.95 34.00 16.58
C LEU A 271 1.23 32.68 16.79
N GLU A 272 1.22 31.85 15.76
CA GLU A 272 0.92 30.43 15.90
C GLU A 272 2.12 29.60 15.43
N ILE A 273 2.50 28.61 16.24
CA ILE A 273 3.58 27.67 15.90
C ILE A 273 2.98 26.27 15.90
N CYS A 274 3.06 25.59 14.76
CA CYS A 274 2.63 24.20 14.61
C CYS A 274 3.86 23.31 14.65
N ILE A 275 4.08 22.57 15.73
CA ILE A 275 5.17 21.58 15.85
C ILE A 275 4.70 20.25 15.29
N HIS A 276 5.37 19.72 14.27
CA HIS A 276 4.95 18.52 13.55
C HIS A 276 5.30 17.26 14.34
N THR A 277 4.51 16.99 15.38
CA THR A 277 4.66 15.86 16.30
C THR A 277 3.29 15.29 16.65
N PRO A 278 3.16 13.96 16.80
CA PRO A 278 1.96 13.34 17.35
C PRO A 278 1.92 13.45 18.90
N VAL A 279 2.98 13.98 19.51
CA VAL A 279 3.15 14.05 20.97
C VAL A 279 3.02 15.49 21.44
N ALA A 280 1.96 15.78 22.20
CA ALA A 280 1.74 17.09 22.81
C ALA A 280 2.59 17.35 24.07
N PHE A 281 3.11 16.29 24.69
CA PHE A 281 3.85 16.40 25.95
C PHE A 281 5.14 17.21 25.79
N GLY A 282 5.35 18.20 26.66
CA GLY A 282 6.55 19.05 26.65
C GLY A 282 6.60 20.12 25.57
N VAL A 283 5.68 20.10 24.58
CA VAL A 283 5.68 21.09 23.48
C VAL A 283 5.46 22.50 24.01
N TYR A 284 4.52 22.68 24.94
CA TYR A 284 4.26 23.98 25.55
C TYR A 284 5.53 24.57 26.19
N GLU A 285 6.26 23.77 26.95
CA GLU A 285 7.47 24.20 27.66
C GLU A 285 8.55 24.66 26.69
N MET A 286 8.74 23.92 25.58
CA MET A 286 9.69 24.25 24.52
C MET A 286 9.36 25.59 23.83
N VAL A 287 8.08 25.89 23.58
CA VAL A 287 7.68 27.04 22.73
C VAL A 287 7.26 28.29 23.51
N LYS A 288 6.92 28.18 24.80
CA LYS A 288 6.30 29.27 25.57
C LYS A 288 7.16 30.55 25.62
N TYR A 289 8.49 30.41 25.60
CA TYR A 289 9.42 31.55 25.63
C TYR A 289 9.50 32.35 24.33
N GLN A 290 8.93 31.86 23.22
CA GLN A 290 8.93 32.59 21.94
C GLN A 290 8.23 33.95 22.04
N GLY A 291 7.16 34.05 22.85
CA GLY A 291 6.46 35.31 23.06
C GLY A 291 7.31 36.38 23.76
N TYR A 292 8.15 35.95 24.71
CA TYR A 292 9.09 36.85 25.38
C TYR A 292 10.27 37.21 24.46
N LYS A 293 10.89 36.21 23.80
CA LYS A 293 12.02 36.40 22.87
C LYS A 293 11.69 37.38 21.73
N ARG A 294 10.50 37.24 21.12
CA ARG A 294 10.12 38.00 19.92
C ARG A 294 9.41 39.31 20.22
N PHE A 295 8.56 39.35 21.23
CA PHE A 295 7.66 40.48 21.48
C PHE A 295 7.87 41.15 22.84
N GLY A 296 8.78 40.65 23.68
CA GLY A 296 9.00 41.17 25.03
C GLY A 296 7.80 40.97 25.97
N ILE A 297 6.88 40.06 25.64
CA ILE A 297 5.65 39.87 26.41
C ILE A 297 5.96 39.09 27.69
N LYS A 298 5.82 39.77 28.83
CA LYS A 298 5.93 39.17 30.16
C LYS A 298 4.69 38.33 30.49
N ASN A 299 4.92 37.14 31.04
CA ASN A 299 3.87 36.26 31.56
C ASN A 299 4.39 35.55 32.83
N CYS A 300 3.55 35.36 33.85
CA CYS A 300 3.95 34.71 35.10
C CYS A 300 4.55 33.31 34.88
N LEU A 301 4.16 32.59 33.83
CA LEU A 301 4.67 31.26 33.48
C LEU A 301 6.17 31.23 33.14
N TYR A 302 6.77 32.40 32.89
CA TYR A 302 8.19 32.56 32.58
C TYR A 302 8.97 33.13 33.78
N CYS A 303 8.27 33.44 34.87
CA CYS A 303 8.83 34.11 36.03
C CYS A 303 9.47 33.09 36.98
N LYS A 304 10.70 33.34 37.42
CA LYS A 304 11.42 32.52 38.42
C LYS A 304 10.69 32.40 39.76
N ASN A 305 9.78 33.34 40.03
CA ASN A 305 8.95 33.33 41.24
C ASN A 305 7.66 32.50 41.09
N PHE A 306 7.28 32.05 39.88
CA PHE A 306 6.07 31.27 39.66
C PHE A 306 6.43 29.78 39.55
N VAL A 307 6.16 29.02 40.61
CA VAL A 307 6.68 27.67 40.81
C VAL A 307 5.57 26.70 41.20
N ASP A 308 5.81 25.41 41.08
CA ASP A 308 4.88 24.40 41.57
C ASP A 308 4.80 24.43 43.11
N SER A 309 3.58 24.30 43.62
CA SER A 309 3.27 24.22 45.03
C SER A 309 3.65 22.85 45.60
N TYR A 310 4.16 22.81 46.83
CA TYR A 310 4.49 21.55 47.50
C TYR A 310 3.28 20.66 47.81
N ASP A 311 2.09 21.24 47.91
CA ASP A 311 0.84 20.54 48.24
C ASP A 311 0.07 20.03 47.01
N GLY A 312 0.64 20.18 45.80
CA GLY A 312 0.02 19.74 44.56
C GLY A 312 -1.16 20.61 44.07
N SER A 313 -1.40 21.78 44.68
CA SER A 313 -2.44 22.72 44.26
C SER A 313 -2.18 23.44 42.92
N GLY A 314 -1.06 23.15 42.26
CA GLY A 314 -0.67 23.70 40.96
C GLY A 314 0.51 24.66 41.07
N LYS A 315 0.51 25.73 40.28
CA LYS A 315 1.57 26.76 40.34
C LYS A 315 1.16 27.96 41.19
N LEU A 316 2.09 28.50 41.96
CA LEU A 316 1.92 29.70 42.78
C LEU A 316 3.07 30.68 42.60
N CYS A 317 2.81 31.97 42.84
CA CYS A 317 3.86 32.98 42.94
C CYS A 317 4.46 32.95 44.36
N ARG A 318 5.77 32.73 44.53
CA ARG A 318 6.46 32.77 45.85
C ARG A 318 6.26 34.09 46.59
N LEU A 319 6.00 35.16 45.85
CA LEU A 319 5.78 36.50 46.38
C LEU A 319 4.30 36.84 46.56
N TYR A 320 3.38 35.86 46.49
CA TYR A 320 1.93 36.10 46.54
C TYR A 320 1.51 36.95 47.74
N LYS A 321 2.07 36.70 48.94
CA LYS A 321 1.78 37.47 50.15
C LYS A 321 2.21 38.94 50.04
N TYR A 322 3.42 39.18 49.52
CA TYR A 322 3.95 40.54 49.33
C TYR A 322 3.20 41.31 48.25
N LEU A 323 2.70 40.60 47.24
CA LEU A 323 1.97 41.15 46.10
C LEU A 323 0.44 41.17 46.30
N GLY A 324 -0.04 40.79 47.50
CA GLY A 324 -1.46 40.74 47.84
C GLY A 324 -2.29 39.83 46.91
N ILE A 325 -1.71 38.73 46.44
CA ILE A 325 -2.39 37.78 45.54
C ILE A 325 -3.05 36.71 46.39
N ASP A 326 -4.35 36.49 46.20
CA ASP A 326 -5.00 35.31 46.77
C ASP A 326 -4.48 34.06 46.07
N ARG A 327 -4.06 33.07 46.87
CA ARG A 327 -3.55 31.79 46.38
C ARG A 327 -4.67 30.83 45.95
N PHE A 328 -5.90 31.07 46.39
CA PHE A 328 -7.04 30.20 46.14
C PHE A 328 -7.90 30.66 44.96
N GLU A 329 -7.67 31.86 44.45
CA GLU A 329 -8.32 32.36 43.25
C GLU A 329 -7.59 31.96 41.97
N GLN A 330 -8.30 31.99 40.84
CA GLN A 330 -7.71 31.73 39.53
C GLN A 330 -6.62 32.78 39.22
N HIS A 331 -5.38 32.34 39.06
CA HIS A 331 -4.26 33.23 38.81
C HIS A 331 -4.22 33.72 37.35
N ASP A 332 -4.41 35.02 37.12
CA ASP A 332 -4.18 35.63 35.80
C ASP A 332 -2.68 35.83 35.54
N THR A 333 -2.12 34.98 34.70
CA THR A 333 -0.69 34.99 34.37
C THR A 333 -0.26 36.24 33.57
N ALA A 334 -1.20 36.97 32.95
CA ALA A 334 -0.91 38.21 32.23
C ALA A 334 -0.51 39.38 33.16
N ARG A 335 -0.78 39.27 34.47
CA ARG A 335 -0.33 40.21 35.52
C ARG A 335 1.16 40.55 35.43
N ALA A 336 1.99 39.61 34.97
CA ALA A 336 3.44 39.82 34.84
C ALA A 336 3.82 41.06 34.01
N LYS A 337 2.93 41.53 33.12
CA LYS A 337 3.14 42.76 32.33
C LYS A 337 3.39 44.00 33.18
N SER A 338 2.65 44.14 34.28
CA SER A 338 2.75 45.28 35.22
C SER A 338 3.41 44.89 36.55
N CYS A 339 3.80 43.64 36.74
CA CYS A 339 4.38 43.17 37.99
C CYS A 339 5.82 43.71 38.18
N PRO A 340 6.10 44.49 39.24
CA PRO A 340 7.44 45.03 39.49
C PRO A 340 8.44 43.94 39.91
N SER A 341 7.94 42.79 40.40
CA SER A 341 8.75 41.65 40.85
C SER A 341 8.88 40.53 39.81
N PHE A 342 8.52 40.81 38.55
CA PHE A 342 8.74 39.86 37.46
C PHE A 342 10.25 39.71 37.19
N LEU A 343 10.75 38.47 37.31
CA LEU A 343 12.11 38.09 36.99
C LEU A 343 12.07 36.88 36.07
N ILE A 344 12.57 37.03 34.84
CA ILE A 344 12.61 35.93 33.87
C ILE A 344 13.47 34.78 34.39
N ASN A 345 13.02 33.54 34.22
CA ASN A 345 13.85 32.37 34.48
C ASN A 345 14.84 32.16 33.32
N GLN A 346 15.98 32.88 33.36
CA GLN A 346 16.95 32.91 32.26
C GLN A 346 17.53 31.53 31.92
N ASP A 347 17.78 30.68 32.92
CA ASP A 347 18.37 29.35 32.71
C ASP A 347 17.40 28.43 31.96
N GLU A 348 16.14 28.42 32.37
CA GLU A 348 15.07 27.67 31.71
C GLU A 348 14.83 28.21 30.30
N MET A 349 14.71 29.53 30.14
CA MET A 349 14.53 30.17 28.84
C MET A 349 15.65 29.78 27.88
N ASN A 350 16.91 29.90 28.29
CA ASN A 350 18.05 29.57 27.44
C ASN A 350 18.02 28.09 27.01
N ARG A 351 17.64 27.18 27.92
CA ARG A 351 17.52 25.76 27.62
C ARG A 351 16.40 25.46 26.63
N GLU A 352 15.20 25.99 26.86
CA GLU A 352 14.04 25.72 26.00
C GLU A 352 14.18 26.41 24.63
N LEU A 353 14.76 27.61 24.57
CA LEU A 353 15.08 28.26 23.30
C LEU A 353 16.13 27.47 22.51
N LYS A 354 17.17 26.94 23.17
CA LYS A 354 18.14 26.07 22.49
C LYS A 354 17.50 24.79 21.99
N HIS A 355 16.54 24.23 22.74
CA HIS A 355 15.78 23.06 22.31
C HIS A 355 14.93 23.38 21.07
N PHE A 356 14.19 24.49 21.08
CA PHE A 356 13.44 24.94 19.91
C PHE A 356 14.34 25.23 18.70
N ASP A 357 15.46 25.94 18.92
CA ASP A 357 16.41 26.31 17.85
C ASP A 357 17.15 25.07 17.29
N SER A 358 17.08 23.90 17.96
CA SER A 358 17.60 22.63 17.45
C SER A 358 16.66 21.93 16.46
N LEU A 359 15.38 22.35 16.41
CA LEU A 359 14.42 21.86 15.43
C LEU A 359 14.84 22.31 14.03
N LYS A 360 14.79 21.38 13.09
CA LYS A 360 15.01 21.68 11.67
C LYS A 360 13.82 22.49 11.16
N ASN A 361 14.03 23.37 10.17
CA ASN A 361 12.99 24.21 9.55
C ASN A 361 11.75 23.45 9.06
N ARG A 362 11.84 22.13 8.91
CA ARG A 362 10.76 21.27 8.47
C ARG A 362 9.93 20.69 9.63
N GLU A 363 10.43 20.71 10.86
CA GLU A 363 9.76 20.10 12.03
C GLU A 363 8.71 21.02 12.67
N TYR A 364 8.56 22.24 12.16
CA TYR A 364 7.53 23.15 12.58
C TYR A 364 7.10 24.11 11.46
N THR A 365 5.97 24.78 11.66
CA THR A 365 5.47 25.86 10.80
C THR A 365 5.08 27.05 11.65
N GLU A 366 5.58 28.22 11.30
CA GLU A 366 5.21 29.48 11.95
C GLU A 366 4.21 30.25 11.09
N LEU A 367 3.22 30.83 11.75
CA LEU A 367 2.12 31.55 11.15
C LEU A 367 1.98 32.87 11.91
N GLU A 368 2.43 33.97 11.29
CA GLU A 368 2.35 35.31 11.84
C GLU A 368 1.07 36.04 11.42
#